data_AF-A0A968STS8-F1
#
_entry.id   AF-A0A968STS8-F1
#
_cell.length_a   1.000
_cell.length_b   1.000
_cell.length_c   1.000
_cell.angle_alpha   90.00
_cell.angle_beta   90.00
_cell.angle_gamma   90.00
#
_symmetry.space_group_name_H-M   'P 1'
#
loop_
_entity.id
_entity.type
_entity.pdbx_description
1 polymer ?
#
loop_
_entity_poly.entity_id
_entity_poly.type
_entity_poly.pdbx_seq_one_letter_code
_entity_poly.pdbx_strand_id
1 'polypeptide(L)'
;MQSLSLPARLYLLLVCLLSAFVAIAALHTIDLIISMPYLSIACLLAFGLADYFEVLIEIDPENKVGITVYEAICIFLCGIYGFGGIWIVALGMMLAEFCRRRPIDRIIFNVSMIVLCYMLSAATFSFYSLPGLFHIAALRVSLPSSQQPPSFTFRTFG
;
A
#
# COMPACT_ATOMS: atom_id res chain seq x y z
N MET A 1 -24.57 -11.70 -21.09
CA MET A 1 -24.11 -10.78 -20.03
C MET A 1 -25.34 -10.29 -19.28
N GLN A 2 -25.59 -10.80 -18.07
CA GLN A 2 -26.71 -10.34 -17.25
C GLN A 2 -26.49 -8.86 -16.93
N SER A 3 -27.47 -8.02 -17.25
CA SER A 3 -27.44 -6.61 -16.94
C SER A 3 -27.35 -6.43 -15.42
N LEU A 4 -26.25 -5.88 -14.91
CA LEU A 4 -26.17 -5.41 -13.53
C LEU A 4 -27.36 -4.49 -13.22
N SER A 5 -27.95 -4.65 -12.04
CA SER A 5 -29.01 -3.79 -11.54
C SER A 5 -28.53 -2.34 -11.51
N LEU A 6 -29.45 -1.40 -11.78
CA LEU A 6 -29.17 0.04 -11.74
C LEU A 6 -28.46 0.49 -10.44
N PRO A 7 -28.85 0.06 -9.22
CA PRO A 7 -28.14 0.44 -8.00
C PRO A 7 -26.68 -0.06 -7.96
N ALA A 8 -26.40 -1.26 -8.47
CA ALA A 8 -25.03 -1.78 -8.51
C ALA A 8 -24.12 -0.95 -9.44
N ARG A 9 -24.65 -0.51 -10.58
CA ARG A 9 -23.90 0.37 -11.50
C ARG A 9 -23.58 1.71 -10.86
N LEU A 10 -24.57 2.29 -10.16
CA LEU A 10 -24.42 3.58 -9.50
C LEU A 10 -23.39 3.49 -8.36
N TYR A 11 -23.42 2.41 -7.58
CA TYR A 11 -22.40 2.13 -6.56
C TYR A 11 -20.99 2.04 -7.16
N LEU A 12 -20.79 1.25 -8.22
CA LEU A 12 -19.49 1.13 -8.90
C LEU A 12 -18.98 2.48 -9.39
N LEU A 13 -19.87 3.27 -10.01
CA LEU A 13 -19.54 4.60 -10.51
C LEU A 13 -19.13 5.55 -9.38
N LEU A 14 -19.86 5.56 -8.27
CA LEU A 14 -19.51 6.39 -7.10
C LEU A 14 -18.15 6.01 -6.50
N VAL A 15 -17.89 4.72 -6.32
CA VAL A 15 -16.60 4.22 -5.80
C VAL A 15 -15.45 4.63 -6.73
N CYS A 16 -15.63 4.48 -8.05
CA CYS A 16 -14.63 4.87 -9.04
C CYS A 16 -14.38 6.39 -9.00
N LEU A 17 -15.45 7.20 -9.03
CA LEU A 17 -15.33 8.67 -8.98
C LEU A 17 -14.66 9.14 -7.69
N LEU A 18 -15.02 8.56 -6.55
CA LEU A 18 -14.43 8.90 -5.26
C LEU A 18 -12.94 8.55 -5.23
N SER A 19 -12.56 7.36 -5.72
CA SER A 19 -11.16 6.96 -5.80
C SER A 19 -10.35 7.85 -6.75
N ALA A 20 -10.95 8.27 -7.87
CA ALA A 20 -10.31 9.19 -8.82
C ALA A 20 -10.12 10.57 -8.19
N PHE A 21 -11.13 11.08 -7.47
CA PHE A 21 -11.02 12.32 -6.71
C PHE A 21 -9.89 12.27 -5.69
N VAL A 22 -9.77 11.18 -4.94
CA VAL A 22 -8.69 10.95 -3.97
C VAL A 22 -7.32 10.91 -4.66
N ALA A 23 -7.18 10.19 -5.77
CA ALA A 23 -5.94 10.14 -6.51
C ALA A 23 -5.55 11.54 -7.03
N ILE A 24 -6.49 12.29 -7.61
CA ILE A 24 -6.25 13.66 -8.07
C ILE A 24 -5.82 14.56 -6.92
N ALA A 25 -6.50 14.49 -5.77
CA ALA A 25 -6.13 15.26 -4.58
C ALA A 25 -4.70 14.92 -4.11
N ALA A 26 -4.27 13.67 -4.26
CA ALA A 26 -2.93 13.20 -3.93
C ALA A 26 -1.85 13.52 -4.98
N LEU A 27 -2.16 14.22 -6.09
CA LEU A 27 -1.16 14.56 -7.12
C LEU A 27 0.04 15.35 -6.56
N HIS A 28 -0.20 16.24 -5.60
CA HIS A 28 0.86 17.04 -4.96
C HIS A 28 1.90 16.20 -4.19
N THR A 29 1.63 14.92 -3.95
CA THR A 29 2.55 14.00 -3.24
C THR A 29 3.48 13.22 -4.17
N ILE A 30 3.36 13.39 -5.49
CA ILE A 30 4.18 12.67 -6.49
C ILE A 30 5.69 12.92 -6.31
N ASP A 31 6.09 14.10 -5.85
CA ASP A 31 7.50 14.45 -5.65
C ASP A 31 8.21 13.49 -4.66
N LEU A 32 7.48 12.95 -3.68
CA LEU A 32 8.01 11.96 -2.74
C LEU A 32 8.38 10.65 -3.45
N ILE A 33 7.58 10.23 -4.42
CA ILE A 33 7.81 9.01 -5.22
C ILE A 33 9.05 9.19 -6.09
N ILE A 34 9.16 10.35 -6.74
CA ILE A 34 10.29 10.72 -7.59
C ILE A 34 11.58 10.80 -6.77
N SER A 35 11.50 11.23 -5.51
CA SER A 35 12.65 11.34 -4.61
C SER A 35 13.25 10.00 -4.17
N MET A 36 12.49 8.90 -4.26
CA MET A 36 12.92 7.55 -3.87
C MET A 36 12.52 6.50 -4.92
N PRO A 37 13.04 6.60 -6.16
CA PRO A 37 12.52 5.81 -7.28
C PRO A 37 12.81 4.31 -7.12
N TYR A 38 13.97 3.94 -6.56
CA TYR A 38 14.33 2.54 -6.34
C TYR A 38 13.41 1.85 -5.32
N LEU A 39 13.02 2.56 -4.25
CA LEU A 39 12.08 2.04 -3.26
C LEU A 39 10.68 1.89 -3.87
N SER A 40 10.23 2.89 -4.64
CA SER A 40 8.97 2.84 -5.36
C SER A 40 8.90 1.65 -6.32
N ILE A 41 9.94 1.42 -7.12
CA ILE A 41 10.04 0.28 -8.04
C ILE A 41 10.04 -1.04 -7.27
N ALA A 42 10.81 -1.15 -6.18
CA ALA A 42 10.82 -2.35 -5.35
C ALA A 42 9.44 -2.68 -4.78
N CYS A 43 8.70 -1.67 -4.31
CA CYS A 43 7.33 -1.85 -3.83
C CYS A 43 6.37 -2.27 -4.94
N LEU A 44 6.48 -1.70 -6.15
CA LEU A 44 5.67 -2.10 -7.31
C LEU A 44 5.91 -3.55 -7.70
N LEU A 45 7.18 -3.99 -7.71
CA LEU A 45 7.53 -5.40 -7.96
C LEU A 45 6.98 -6.30 -6.86
N ALA A 46 7.08 -5.87 -5.60
CA ALA A 46 6.53 -6.61 -4.46
C ALA A 46 5.01 -6.79 -4.58
N PHE A 47 4.26 -5.78 -5.03
CA PHE A 47 2.81 -5.92 -5.31
C PHE A 47 2.52 -6.97 -6.38
N GLY A 48 3.34 -7.05 -7.43
CA GLY A 48 3.22 -8.08 -8.46
C GLY A 48 3.48 -9.49 -7.93
N LEU A 49 4.31 -9.63 -6.90
CA LEU A 49 4.68 -10.92 -6.28
C LEU A 49 3.83 -11.29 -5.05
N ALA A 50 3.15 -10.32 -4.44
CA ALA A 50 2.42 -10.47 -3.18
C ALA A 50 1.26 -11.47 -3.23
N ASP A 51 0.85 -11.90 -4.42
CA ASP A 51 -0.39 -12.63 -4.67
C ASP A 51 -0.43 -14.09 -4.16
N TYR A 52 0.68 -14.59 -3.62
CA TYR A 52 0.80 -16.00 -3.21
C TYR A 52 1.13 -16.19 -1.74
N PHE A 53 1.21 -15.10 -0.97
CA PHE A 53 1.77 -15.16 0.37
C PHE A 53 0.83 -14.50 1.38
N GLU A 54 0.17 -15.35 2.16
CA GLU A 54 -0.41 -14.97 3.44
C GLU A 54 0.63 -15.25 4.52
N VAL A 55 0.88 -14.25 5.36
CA VAL A 55 1.78 -14.36 6.50
C VAL A 55 0.93 -14.41 7.76
N LEU A 56 0.92 -15.54 8.43
CA LEU A 56 0.32 -15.67 9.75
C LEU A 56 1.34 -15.20 10.79
N ILE A 57 1.02 -14.12 11.48
CA ILE A 57 1.82 -13.59 12.58
C ILE A 57 1.15 -14.00 13.88
N GLU A 58 1.82 -14.85 14.65
CA GLU A 58 1.40 -15.20 16.00
C GLU A 58 1.96 -14.16 16.97
N ILE A 59 1.08 -13.33 17.54
CA ILE A 59 1.44 -12.26 18.49
C ILE A 59 1.41 -12.82 19.92
N ASP A 60 0.48 -13.75 20.18
CA ASP A 60 0.30 -14.48 21.44
C ASP A 60 -0.28 -15.87 21.08
N PRO A 61 -0.13 -16.93 21.91
CA PRO A 61 -0.66 -18.27 21.61
C PRO A 61 -2.18 -18.30 21.33
N GLU A 62 -2.92 -17.33 21.88
CA GLU A 62 -4.36 -17.18 21.65
C GLU A 62 -4.71 -16.17 20.54
N ASN A 63 -3.73 -15.42 20.04
CA ASN A 63 -3.98 -14.30 19.12
C ASN A 63 -3.09 -14.39 17.88
N LYS A 64 -3.68 -14.93 16.81
CA LYS A 64 -3.06 -15.08 15.49
C LYS A 64 -3.66 -14.09 14.52
N VAL A 65 -2.82 -13.24 13.94
CA VAL A 65 -3.23 -12.26 12.93
C VAL A 65 -2.68 -12.71 11.58
N GLY A 66 -3.56 -13.10 10.67
CA GLY A 66 -3.21 -13.30 9.27
C GLY A 66 -3.13 -11.96 8.57
N ILE A 67 -1.98 -11.67 7.96
CA ILE A 67 -1.77 -10.48 7.14
C ILE A 67 -1.28 -10.93 5.77
N THR A 68 -1.91 -10.45 4.71
CA THR A 68 -1.43 -10.68 3.36
C THR A 68 -0.15 -9.87 3.11
N VAL A 69 0.77 -10.35 2.26
CA VAL A 69 1.95 -9.54 1.89
C VAL A 69 1.54 -8.19 1.28
N TYR A 70 0.41 -8.17 0.57
CA TYR A 70 -0.22 -6.95 0.07
C TYR A 70 -0.52 -5.94 1.19
N GLU A 71 -1.17 -6.36 2.27
CA GLU A 71 -1.49 -5.51 3.43
C GLU A 71 -0.22 -5.04 4.14
N ALA A 72 0.78 -5.91 4.29
CA ALA A 72 2.06 -5.55 4.89
C ALA A 72 2.77 -4.44 4.10
N ILE A 73 2.76 -4.51 2.77
CA ILE A 73 3.32 -3.45 1.90
C ILE A 73 2.51 -2.15 2.07
N CYS A 74 1.19 -2.23 2.14
CA CYS A 74 0.35 -1.05 2.39
C CYS A 74 0.68 -0.39 3.74
N ILE A 75 0.80 -1.16 4.82
CA ILE A 75 1.18 -0.63 6.14
C ILE A 75 2.57 0.02 6.08
N PHE A 76 3.53 -0.62 5.43
CA PHE A 76 4.87 -0.09 5.23
C PHE A 76 4.86 1.23 4.45
N LEU A 77 4.11 1.29 3.34
CA LEU A 77 3.96 2.49 2.53
C LEU A 77 3.28 3.62 3.29
N CYS A 78 2.30 3.32 4.15
CA CYS A 78 1.68 4.33 5.03
C CYS A 78 2.72 5.01 5.93
N GLY A 79 3.66 4.23 6.49
CA GLY A 79 4.71 4.77 7.37
C GLY A 79 5.78 5.60 6.65
N ILE A 80 6.06 5.31 5.37
CA ILE A 80 7.13 5.99 4.61
C ILE A 80 6.59 7.12 3.75
N TYR A 81 5.57 6.84 2.94
CA TYR A 81 5.06 7.78 1.94
C TYR A 81 3.78 8.47 2.40
N GLY A 82 3.10 7.99 3.46
CA GLY A 82 1.80 8.51 3.86
C GLY A 82 0.82 8.48 2.68
N PHE A 83 0.19 9.63 2.39
CA PHE A 83 -0.69 9.77 1.23
C PHE A 83 0.01 9.56 -0.13
N GLY A 84 1.32 9.78 -0.22
CA GLY A 84 2.08 9.52 -1.46
C GLY A 84 2.08 8.07 -1.90
N GLY A 85 1.89 7.13 -0.97
CA GLY A 85 1.81 5.71 -1.30
C GLY A 85 0.58 5.33 -2.11
N ILE A 86 -0.45 6.20 -2.20
CA ILE A 86 -1.67 5.97 -2.99
C ILE A 86 -1.32 5.58 -4.43
N TRP A 87 -0.36 6.26 -5.04
CA TRP A 87 0.03 5.99 -6.43
C TRP A 87 0.74 4.66 -6.60
N ILE A 88 1.63 4.30 -5.66
CA ILE A 88 2.35 3.03 -5.68
C ILE A 88 1.35 1.89 -5.50
N VAL A 89 0.39 2.04 -4.58
CA VAL A 89 -0.68 1.07 -4.34
C VAL A 89 -1.59 0.93 -5.56
N ALA A 90 -2.04 2.05 -6.15
CA ALA A 90 -2.90 2.04 -7.33
C ALA A 90 -2.23 1.35 -8.51
N LEU A 91 -0.99 1.74 -8.84
CA LEU A 91 -0.23 1.18 -9.95
C LEU A 91 0.18 -0.27 -9.68
N GLY A 92 0.62 -0.59 -8.47
CA GLY A 92 0.99 -1.94 -8.06
C GLY A 92 -0.18 -2.90 -8.15
N MET A 93 -1.36 -2.49 -7.65
CA MET A 93 -2.56 -3.30 -7.73
C MET A 93 -3.06 -3.46 -9.17
N MET A 94 -3.04 -2.37 -9.94
CA MET A 94 -3.38 -2.40 -11.36
C MET A 94 -2.47 -3.40 -12.11
N LEU A 95 -1.16 -3.32 -11.90
CA LEU A 95 -0.18 -4.24 -12.48
C LEU A 95 -0.46 -5.70 -12.08
N ALA A 96 -0.69 -5.96 -10.79
CA ALA A 96 -0.98 -7.30 -10.28
C ALA A 96 -2.24 -7.88 -10.92
N GLU A 97 -3.31 -7.09 -11.05
CA GLU A 97 -4.57 -7.53 -11.68
C GLU A 97 -4.44 -7.71 -13.21
N PHE A 98 -3.62 -6.88 -13.87
CA PHE A 98 -3.28 -7.08 -15.28
C PHE A 98 -2.51 -8.38 -15.52
N CYS A 99 -1.54 -8.70 -14.65
CA CYS A 99 -0.82 -9.98 -14.71
C CYS A 99 -1.76 -11.19 -14.55
N ARG A 100 -2.85 -11.05 -13.79
CA ARG A 100 -3.90 -12.07 -13.64
C ARG A 100 -4.87 -12.17 -14.81
N ARG A 101 -4.76 -11.30 -15.82
CA ARG A 101 -5.67 -11.22 -16.98
C ARG A 101 -7.14 -11.10 -16.58
N ARG A 102 -7.42 -10.39 -15.47
CA ARG A 102 -8.79 -10.13 -15.03
C ARG A 102 -9.49 -9.16 -16.01
N PRO A 103 -10.82 -9.23 -16.14
CA PRO A 103 -11.54 -8.29 -16.98
C PRO A 103 -11.44 -6.87 -16.38
N ILE A 104 -11.32 -5.87 -17.25
CA ILE A 104 -10.95 -4.49 -16.89
C ILE A 104 -11.90 -3.87 -15.86
N ASP A 105 -13.18 -4.19 -15.92
CA ASP A 105 -14.20 -3.75 -14.95
C ASP A 105 -13.86 -4.17 -13.52
N ARG A 106 -13.40 -5.41 -13.33
CA ARG A 106 -12.94 -5.91 -12.02
C ARG A 106 -11.64 -5.26 -11.59
N ILE A 107 -10.73 -4.99 -12.53
CA ILE A 107 -9.45 -4.31 -12.23
C ILE A 107 -9.75 -2.92 -11.65
N ILE A 108 -10.55 -2.12 -12.35
CA ILE A 108 -10.88 -0.76 -11.93
C ILE A 108 -11.54 -0.78 -10.55
N PHE A 109 -12.53 -1.65 -10.35
CA PHE A 109 -13.21 -1.75 -9.06
C PHE A 109 -12.27 -2.13 -7.91
N ASN A 110 -11.45 -3.17 -8.09
CA ASN A 110 -10.52 -3.62 -7.06
C ASN A 110 -9.49 -2.54 -6.73
N VAL A 111 -8.92 -1.90 -7.74
CA VAL A 111 -7.98 -0.79 -7.56
C VAL A 111 -8.64 0.37 -6.81
N SER A 112 -9.86 0.76 -7.19
CA SER A 112 -10.60 1.84 -6.50
C SER A 112 -10.86 1.53 -5.03
N MET A 113 -11.30 0.32 -4.71
CA MET A 113 -11.52 -0.11 -3.31
C MET A 113 -10.24 -0.06 -2.49
N ILE A 114 -9.15 -0.57 -3.06
CA ILE A 114 -7.83 -0.59 -2.43
C ILE A 114 -7.29 0.83 -2.20
N VAL A 115 -7.43 1.72 -3.18
CA VAL A 115 -7.02 3.12 -3.06
C VAL A 115 -7.77 3.82 -1.92
N LEU A 116 -9.08 3.59 -1.81
CA LEU A 116 -9.88 4.15 -0.73
C LEU A 116 -9.50 3.58 0.63
N CYS A 117 -9.28 2.27 0.72
CA CYS A 117 -8.85 1.61 1.95
C CYS A 117 -7.47 2.11 2.42
N TYR A 118 -6.53 2.23 1.49
CA TYR A 118 -5.22 2.81 1.78
C TYR A 118 -5.33 4.27 2.20
N MET A 119 -6.16 5.09 1.52
CA MET A 119 -6.37 6.48 1.91
C MET A 119 -6.91 6.60 3.33
N LEU A 120 -7.91 5.80 3.69
CA LEU A 120 -8.45 5.76 5.05
C LEU A 120 -7.35 5.35 6.04
N SER A 121 -6.58 4.31 5.72
CA SER A 121 -5.48 3.84 6.57
C SER A 121 -4.40 4.91 6.76
N ALA A 122 -4.01 5.61 5.70
CA ALA A 122 -3.05 6.71 5.74
C ALA A 122 -3.58 7.91 6.52
N ALA A 123 -4.87 8.24 6.39
CA ALA A 123 -5.52 9.29 7.16
C ALA A 123 -5.54 8.92 8.64
N THR A 124 -6.00 7.71 8.98
CA THR A 124 -5.99 7.17 10.34
C THR A 124 -4.59 7.17 10.94
N PHE A 125 -3.60 6.68 10.19
CA PHE A 125 -2.20 6.71 10.61
C PHE A 125 -1.72 8.14 10.87
N SER A 126 -2.05 9.10 10.00
CA SER A 126 -1.68 10.52 10.17
C SER A 126 -2.36 11.15 11.39
N PHE A 127 -3.59 10.77 11.72
CA PHE A 127 -4.29 11.22 12.92
C PHE A 127 -3.68 10.65 14.21
N TYR A 128 -3.24 9.39 14.19
CA TYR A 128 -2.67 8.72 15.36
C TYR A 128 -1.16 8.93 15.54
N SER A 129 -0.43 9.27 14.47
CA SER A 129 0.98 9.60 14.58
C SER A 129 1.14 10.89 15.37
N LEU A 130 1.73 10.83 16.58
CA LEU A 130 2.13 12.02 17.32
C LEU A 130 3.00 12.91 16.40
N PRO A 131 2.78 14.24 16.38
CA PRO A 131 3.66 15.15 15.65
C PRO A 131 5.10 14.97 16.15
N GLY A 132 5.95 14.36 15.31
CA GLY A 132 7.38 14.14 15.60
C GLY A 132 7.87 12.68 15.58
N LEU A 133 7.00 11.67 15.52
CA LEU A 133 7.42 10.27 15.70
C LEU A 133 7.80 9.50 14.42
N PHE A 134 7.36 9.95 13.23
CA PHE A 134 7.73 9.33 11.95
C PHE A 134 8.18 10.36 10.93
N HIS A 135 9.28 11.02 11.24
CA HIS A 135 10.06 11.77 10.26
C HIS A 135 11.29 10.93 9.89
N ILE A 136 11.10 9.83 9.15
CA ILE A 136 12.24 9.11 8.54
C ILE A 136 12.97 10.04 7.53
N ALA A 137 12.28 11.07 7.02
CA ALA A 137 12.92 12.16 6.30
C ALA A 137 13.89 13.00 7.16
N ALA A 138 13.69 13.09 8.49
CA ALA A 138 14.64 13.74 9.41
C ALA A 138 15.83 12.83 9.77
N LEU A 139 15.67 11.50 9.68
CA LEU A 139 16.79 10.55 9.81
C LEU A 139 17.83 10.67 8.68
N ARG A 140 17.50 11.35 7.56
CA ARG A 140 18.47 11.63 6.48
C ARG A 140 19.47 12.74 6.80
N VAL A 141 19.27 13.54 7.85
CA VAL A 141 20.14 14.68 8.18
C VAL A 141 21.00 14.44 9.43
N SER A 142 20.78 13.34 10.17
CA SER A 142 21.36 13.16 11.52
C SER A 142 22.00 11.81 11.81
N LEU A 143 22.47 11.07 10.79
CA LEU A 143 23.30 9.88 11.03
C LEU A 143 24.80 10.25 10.98
N PRO A 144 25.49 10.37 12.13
CA PRO A 144 26.94 10.29 12.14
C PRO A 144 27.38 8.89 11.70
N SER A 145 28.40 8.84 10.85
CA SER A 145 28.90 7.71 10.06
C SER A 145 29.53 6.55 10.84
N SER A 146 29.11 6.24 12.07
CA SER A 146 29.88 5.33 12.95
C SER A 146 29.13 4.20 13.67
N GLN A 147 27.86 3.90 13.36
CA GLN A 147 27.19 2.73 13.97
C GLN A 147 27.03 1.55 13.02
N GLN A 148 27.76 0.49 13.38
CA GLN A 148 27.78 -0.85 12.81
C GLN A 148 26.36 -1.48 12.81
N PRO A 149 25.89 -2.09 11.71
CA PRO A 149 24.53 -2.60 11.63
C PRO A 149 24.33 -3.85 12.53
N PRO A 150 23.13 -4.03 13.12
CA PRO A 150 22.81 -5.23 13.88
C PRO A 150 22.77 -6.47 12.97
N SER A 151 23.37 -7.55 13.44
CA SER A 151 23.39 -8.85 12.75
C SER A 151 22.02 -9.53 12.81
N PHE A 152 21.35 -9.67 11.66
CA PHE A 152 20.14 -10.48 11.53
C PHE A 152 20.52 -11.94 11.26
N THR A 153 20.10 -12.85 12.15
CA THR A 153 20.31 -14.29 11.98
C THR A 153 19.03 -14.91 11.43
N PHE A 154 19.02 -15.30 10.16
CA PHE A 154 17.95 -16.09 9.58
C PHE A 154 18.17 -17.58 9.92
N ARG A 155 17.28 -18.18 10.69
CA ARG A 155 17.22 -19.65 10.82
C ARG A 155 16.29 -20.20 9.75
N THR A 156 16.85 -20.95 8.80
CA THR A 156 16.08 -21.84 7.93
C THR A 156 15.81 -23.14 8.69
N PHE A 157 14.55 -23.46 8.92
CA PHE A 157 14.16 -24.80 9.36
C PHE A 157 14.28 -25.75 8.17
N GLY A 158 15.17 -26.72 8.28
CA GLY A 158 15.26 -27.89 7.40
C GLY A 158 14.54 -29.08 8.02
#